data_AF-A0A258K0N6-F1
#
_entry.id   AF-A0A258K0N6-F1
#
_cell.length_a   1.000
_cell.length_b   1.000
_cell.length_c   1.000
_cell.angle_alpha   90.00
_cell.angle_beta   90.00
_cell.angle_gamma   90.00
#
_symmetry.space_group_name_H-M   'P 1'
#
loop_
_entity.id
_entity.type
_entity.pdbx_description
1 polymer ?
#
loop_
_entity_poly.entity_id
_entity_poly.type
_entity_poly.pdbx_seq_one_letter_code
_entity_poly.pdbx_strand_id
1 'polypeptide(L)'
;MKRRDFLGRLAAGAAALGVSRAFPALGGGQAQTIPIPGSDPLALRAVTRTIEVNGKAARVFGLMAGTNSGLTVDAGRTLALTLSNELGSPTLIHWHGLTPPWNQDGVPDNPAALLTAGDARRYALPTRRGGTQWMHAHTLQEQNLLAAPLIVRTEADRRQDEQEVVILLHHFSFTPAEEILARLQRTASSGHGGMAKPVPGDGMGHAGMNHAGTGSGTDGTMTNGGMAGTTPDLNDIEYDAYLANDRTLNDPEV
;
A
#
# COMPACT_ATOMS: atom_id res chain seq x y z
N MET A 1 6.04 -18.03 64.11
CA MET A 1 6.85 -17.07 64.88
C MET A 1 8.16 -16.81 64.13
N LYS A 2 8.35 -15.57 63.63
CA LYS A 2 9.68 -15.06 63.24
C LYS A 2 10.39 -14.56 64.51
N ARG A 3 11.61 -15.02 64.79
CA ARG A 3 12.63 -14.37 65.64
C ARG A 3 14.01 -14.93 65.17
N ARG A 4 14.86 -14.13 64.50
CA ARG A 4 15.86 -13.22 65.12
C ARG A 4 16.86 -14.02 65.97
N ASP A 5 18.18 -13.95 65.85
CA ASP A 5 19.14 -13.12 65.13
C ASP A 5 20.43 -13.97 65.18
N PHE A 6 21.15 -14.18 64.07
CA PHE A 6 22.56 -14.58 64.18
C PHE A 6 23.39 -13.69 63.29
N LEU A 7 23.98 -12.70 63.96
CA LEU A 7 24.98 -11.77 63.47
C LEU A 7 26.15 -12.54 62.86
N GLY A 8 26.61 -12.09 61.69
CA GLY A 8 27.83 -12.57 61.06
C GLY A 8 28.37 -11.56 60.06
N ARG A 9 29.14 -10.61 60.56
CA ARG A 9 29.91 -9.59 59.82
C ARG A 9 30.77 -10.23 58.73
N LEU A 10 30.87 -9.60 57.55
CA LEU A 10 32.16 -9.19 56.96
C LEU A 10 31.96 -8.47 55.62
N ALA A 11 32.53 -7.28 55.54
CA ALA A 11 32.77 -6.56 54.30
C ALA A 11 33.94 -7.22 53.55
N ALA A 12 33.79 -7.41 52.24
CA ALA A 12 34.91 -7.54 51.32
C ALA A 12 34.44 -7.05 49.95
N GLY A 13 35.05 -5.94 49.49
CA GLY A 13 34.84 -5.43 48.15
C GLY A 13 35.36 -6.40 47.10
N ALA A 14 34.64 -6.48 45.99
CA ALA A 14 35.14 -7.02 44.73
C ALA A 14 34.60 -6.14 43.60
N ALA A 15 35.50 -5.40 42.97
CA ALA A 15 35.25 -4.73 41.71
C ALA A 15 35.00 -5.80 40.64
N ALA A 16 33.76 -5.87 40.13
CA ALA A 16 33.44 -6.69 38.96
C ALA A 16 33.60 -5.85 37.70
N LEU A 17 34.69 -6.08 36.98
CA LEU A 17 34.85 -5.67 35.58
C LEU A 17 33.81 -6.44 34.76
N GLY A 18 32.74 -5.77 34.35
CA GLY A 18 31.77 -6.29 33.40
C GLY A 18 32.39 -6.35 32.01
N VAL A 19 32.91 -7.50 31.60
CA VAL A 19 33.20 -7.78 30.20
C VAL A 19 31.87 -8.08 29.51
N SER A 20 31.22 -7.04 28.97
CA SER A 20 30.12 -7.22 28.04
C SER A 20 30.68 -7.81 26.75
N ARG A 21 30.42 -9.10 26.51
CA ARG A 21 30.62 -9.72 25.21
C ARG A 21 29.72 -9.03 24.19
N ALA A 22 30.32 -8.21 23.32
CA ALA A 22 29.66 -7.75 22.11
C ALA A 22 29.37 -8.97 21.23
N PHE A 23 28.09 -9.31 21.08
CA PHE A 23 27.65 -10.10 19.94
C PHE A 23 27.79 -9.22 18.70
N PRO A 24 28.49 -9.65 17.64
CA PRO A 24 28.42 -8.93 16.39
C PRO A 24 26.98 -9.10 15.87
N ALA A 25 26.24 -8.01 15.82
CA ALA A 25 25.06 -7.95 14.98
C ALA A 25 25.53 -8.26 13.56
N LEU A 26 25.03 -9.36 12.97
CA LEU A 26 25.20 -9.65 11.56
C LEU A 26 24.55 -8.49 10.80
N GLY A 27 25.41 -7.61 10.30
CA GLY A 27 25.04 -6.34 9.69
C GLY A 27 24.13 -6.54 8.49
N GLY A 28 23.13 -5.65 8.40
CA GLY A 28 22.20 -5.53 7.29
C GLY A 28 22.92 -5.47 5.94
N GLY A 29 22.25 -6.04 4.94
CA GLY A 29 22.71 -6.03 3.57
C GLY A 29 23.10 -4.62 3.15
N GLN A 30 24.36 -4.46 2.75
CA GLN A 30 24.86 -3.24 2.16
C GLN A 30 24.01 -2.96 0.91
N ALA A 31 23.14 -1.94 1.00
CA ALA A 31 22.43 -1.43 -0.15
C ALA A 31 23.49 -1.04 -1.19
N GLN A 32 23.49 -1.74 -2.33
CA GLN A 32 24.38 -1.40 -3.43
C GLN A 32 24.08 0.03 -3.86
N THR A 33 24.97 0.95 -3.50
CA THR A 33 24.88 2.34 -3.91
C THR A 33 25.47 2.43 -5.31
N ILE A 34 24.61 2.66 -6.31
CA ILE A 34 25.07 3.09 -7.63
C ILE A 34 25.41 4.59 -7.48
N PRO A 35 26.68 5.01 -7.64
CA PRO A 35 27.02 6.42 -7.64
C PRO A 35 26.37 7.06 -8.87
N ILE A 36 25.51 8.07 -8.66
CA ILE A 36 25.02 8.93 -9.74
C ILE A 36 25.89 10.19 -9.72
N PRO A 37 26.76 10.43 -10.73
CA PRO A 37 27.60 11.63 -10.75
C PRO A 37 26.75 12.89 -11.00
N GLY A 38 26.99 13.95 -10.22
CA GLY A 38 26.70 15.34 -10.64
C GLY A 38 25.50 16.07 -10.04
N SER A 39 24.71 15.49 -9.14
CA SER A 39 23.65 16.21 -8.42
C SER A 39 23.42 15.64 -7.03
N ASP A 40 23.22 16.52 -6.04
CA ASP A 40 22.74 16.12 -4.72
C ASP A 40 21.39 15.38 -4.91
N PRO A 41 21.22 14.16 -4.36
CA PRO A 41 19.98 13.43 -4.50
C PRO A 41 18.81 14.22 -3.90
N LEU A 42 17.70 14.27 -4.63
CA LEU A 42 16.47 14.84 -4.10
C LEU A 42 16.01 14.01 -2.89
N ALA A 43 15.65 14.68 -1.80
CA ALA A 43 15.17 14.01 -0.59
C ALA A 43 13.65 13.82 -0.64
N LEU A 44 13.20 12.58 -0.49
CA LEU A 44 11.80 12.21 -0.33
C LEU A 44 11.63 11.46 0.98
N ARG A 45 10.62 11.83 1.77
CA ARG A 45 10.41 11.30 3.12
C ARG A 45 9.04 10.63 3.21
N ALA A 46 9.00 9.37 3.61
CA ALA A 46 7.76 8.71 4.04
C ALA A 46 7.49 9.09 5.50
N VAL A 47 6.42 9.85 5.75
CA VAL A 47 6.13 10.45 7.07
C VAL A 47 4.72 10.14 7.54
N THR A 48 4.51 10.18 8.85
CA THR A 48 3.18 10.29 9.45
C THR A 48 2.77 11.75 9.49
N ARG A 49 1.50 12.04 9.18
CA ARG A 49 0.89 13.37 9.30
C ARG A 49 -0.53 13.28 9.83
N THR A 50 -1.11 14.43 10.15
CA THR A 50 -2.50 14.55 10.55
C THR A 50 -3.22 15.47 9.58
N ILE A 51 -4.34 15.01 9.04
CA ILE A 51 -5.26 15.81 8.22
C ILE A 51 -6.61 15.93 8.94
N GLU A 52 -7.45 16.84 8.48
CA GLU A 52 -8.85 16.91 8.91
C GLU A 52 -9.74 16.30 7.82
N VAL A 53 -10.58 15.34 8.21
CA VAL A 53 -11.61 14.76 7.32
C VAL A 53 -12.96 14.88 8.01
N ASN A 54 -13.90 15.58 7.39
CA ASN A 54 -15.24 15.81 7.91
C ASN A 54 -15.25 16.33 9.37
N GLY A 55 -14.39 17.30 9.70
CA GLY A 55 -14.28 17.88 11.04
C GLY A 55 -13.58 17.00 12.08
N LYS A 56 -12.98 15.87 11.68
CA LYS A 56 -12.26 14.95 12.57
C LYS A 56 -10.80 14.85 12.17
N ALA A 57 -9.90 14.87 13.16
CA ALA A 57 -8.49 14.60 12.94
C ALA A 57 -8.28 13.14 12.51
N ALA A 58 -7.54 12.94 11.42
CA ALA A 58 -7.17 11.65 10.88
C ALA A 58 -5.64 11.54 10.78
N ARG A 59 -5.08 10.47 11.33
CA ARG A 59 -3.65 10.15 11.16
C ARG A 59 -3.47 9.40 9.86
N VAL A 60 -2.67 9.94 8.96
CA VAL A 60 -2.39 9.38 7.64
C VAL A 60 -0.89 9.37 7.35
N PHE A 61 -0.49 8.77 6.26
CA PHE A 61 0.87 8.82 5.75
C PHE A 61 1.03 9.84 4.62
N GLY A 62 2.27 10.17 4.27
CA GLY A 62 2.57 11.04 3.13
C GLY A 62 3.98 10.85 2.62
N LEU A 63 4.19 11.22 1.35
CA LEU A 63 5.49 11.24 0.68
C LEU A 63 5.87 12.69 0.39
N MET A 64 6.82 13.21 1.17
CA MET A 64 7.11 14.64 1.23
C MET A 64 8.50 14.98 0.69
N ALA A 65 8.57 15.95 -0.21
CA ALA A 65 9.82 16.61 -0.61
C ALA A 65 9.83 18.05 -0.08
N GLY A 66 10.59 18.27 1.00
CA GLY A 66 10.46 19.48 1.80
C GLY A 66 9.06 19.57 2.42
N THR A 67 8.32 20.63 2.08
CA THR A 67 6.93 20.83 2.50
C THR A 67 5.90 20.35 1.48
N ASN A 68 6.33 19.95 0.28
CA ASN A 68 5.45 19.57 -0.82
C ASN A 68 5.12 18.08 -0.76
N SER A 69 3.85 17.73 -1.02
CA SER A 69 3.46 16.35 -1.28
C SER A 69 3.85 15.98 -2.72
N GLY A 70 4.68 14.95 -2.86
CA GLY A 70 5.12 14.46 -4.16
C GLY A 70 6.26 15.25 -4.79
N LEU A 71 6.50 14.97 -6.08
CA LEU A 71 7.66 15.44 -6.83
C LEU A 71 7.23 16.07 -8.16
N THR A 72 7.93 17.14 -8.56
CA THR A 72 7.89 17.67 -9.93
C THR A 72 9.32 17.78 -10.44
N VAL A 73 9.62 17.11 -11.55
CA VAL A 73 10.97 16.97 -12.11
C VAL A 73 10.93 17.13 -13.63
N ASP A 74 12.09 17.34 -14.26
CA ASP A 74 12.15 17.45 -15.73
C ASP A 74 12.41 16.09 -16.39
N ALA A 75 11.87 15.92 -17.59
CA ALA A 75 12.09 14.77 -18.47
C ALA A 75 13.53 14.72 -19.01
N GLY A 76 13.91 13.56 -19.56
CA GLY A 76 15.16 13.39 -20.32
C GLY A 76 16.40 13.13 -19.46
N ARG A 77 16.25 12.90 -18.16
CA ARG A 77 17.35 12.62 -17.22
C ARG A 77 17.08 11.42 -16.33
N THR A 78 18.07 11.05 -15.53
CA THR A 78 17.89 10.11 -14.42
C THR A 78 17.76 10.91 -13.13
N LEU A 79 16.64 10.77 -12.45
CA LEU A 79 16.42 11.38 -11.14
C LEU A 79 17.23 10.61 -10.08
N ALA A 80 18.18 11.31 -9.46
CA ALA A 80 18.84 10.86 -8.25
C ALA A 80 17.96 11.19 -7.04
N LEU A 81 17.51 10.18 -6.30
CA LEU A 81 16.59 10.33 -5.17
C LEU A 81 17.12 9.58 -3.95
N THR A 82 16.92 10.15 -2.75
CA THR A 82 17.04 9.42 -1.48
C THR A 82 15.66 9.38 -0.82
N LEU A 83 15.11 8.18 -0.66
CA LEU A 83 13.89 7.93 0.10
C LEU A 83 14.26 7.58 1.54
N SER A 84 13.79 8.35 2.53
CA SER A 84 13.87 8.00 3.95
C SER A 84 12.52 7.47 4.45
N ASN A 85 12.58 6.39 5.24
CA ASN A 85 11.42 5.89 5.97
C ASN A 85 11.41 6.47 7.37
N GLU A 86 10.55 7.46 7.61
CA GLU A 86 10.35 8.08 8.93
C GLU A 86 9.03 7.62 9.57
N LEU A 87 8.46 6.53 9.06
CA LEU A 87 7.33 5.84 9.66
C LEU A 87 7.82 4.96 10.82
N GLY A 88 6.87 4.55 11.66
CA GLY A 88 7.11 3.56 12.72
C GLY A 88 7.12 2.12 12.23
N SER A 89 6.95 1.87 10.93
CA SER A 89 6.82 0.54 10.33
C SER A 89 7.63 0.43 9.04
N PRO A 90 8.07 -0.77 8.64
CA PRO A 90 8.71 -0.97 7.35
C PRO A 90 7.80 -0.56 6.19
N THR A 91 8.40 -0.02 5.12
CA THR A 91 7.67 0.38 3.91
C THR A 91 8.54 0.27 2.66
N LEU A 92 7.93 0.35 1.48
CA LEU A 92 8.63 0.48 0.23
C LEU A 92 7.73 1.18 -0.79
N ILE A 93 8.31 2.07 -1.59
CA ILE A 93 7.58 2.93 -2.53
C ILE A 93 7.85 2.46 -3.96
N HIS A 94 6.77 2.23 -4.71
CA HIS A 94 6.75 1.96 -6.13
C HIS A 94 6.55 3.25 -6.95
N TRP A 95 7.14 3.29 -8.14
CA TRP A 95 7.19 4.47 -9.02
C TRP A 95 6.26 4.28 -10.21
N HIS A 96 4.95 4.35 -9.97
CA HIS A 96 3.93 4.00 -10.94
C HIS A 96 4.02 4.86 -12.22
N GLY A 97 4.25 4.21 -13.35
CA GLY A 97 4.39 4.86 -14.67
C GLY A 97 5.85 5.11 -15.09
N LEU A 98 6.82 4.92 -14.20
CA LEU A 98 8.24 4.85 -14.57
C LEU A 98 8.64 3.41 -14.92
N THR A 99 9.80 3.27 -15.57
CA THR A 99 10.41 1.97 -15.90
C THR A 99 11.84 1.90 -15.35
N PRO A 100 12.02 1.90 -14.02
CA PRO A 100 13.35 1.77 -13.42
C PRO A 100 13.92 0.36 -13.62
N PRO A 101 15.24 0.15 -13.39
CA PRO A 101 15.79 -1.19 -13.25
C PRO A 101 15.02 -1.99 -12.20
N TRP A 102 14.88 -3.30 -12.41
CA TRP A 102 14.05 -4.17 -11.57
C TRP A 102 14.29 -3.94 -10.06
N ASN A 103 15.55 -3.91 -9.62
CA ASN A 103 15.94 -3.73 -8.22
C ASN A 103 15.61 -2.36 -7.60
N GLN A 104 15.10 -1.43 -8.39
CA GLN A 104 14.71 -0.07 -7.99
C GLN A 104 13.20 0.18 -8.13
N ASP A 105 12.43 -0.83 -8.58
CA ASP A 105 11.01 -0.69 -8.86
C ASP A 105 10.13 -0.54 -7.61
N GLY A 106 10.65 -0.90 -6.44
CA GLY A 106 9.94 -0.70 -5.18
C GLY A 106 8.92 -1.78 -4.83
N VAL A 107 9.05 -2.98 -5.41
CA VAL A 107 8.25 -4.16 -5.06
C VAL A 107 8.90 -4.92 -3.88
N PRO A 108 8.17 -5.16 -2.77
CA PRO A 108 8.72 -5.82 -1.58
C PRO A 108 9.15 -7.27 -1.81
N ASP A 109 10.17 -7.70 -1.07
CA ASP A 109 10.68 -9.07 -0.90
C ASP A 109 11.21 -9.78 -2.17
N ASN A 110 10.88 -9.28 -3.36
CA ASN A 110 11.51 -9.62 -4.63
C ASN A 110 11.12 -8.55 -5.67
N PRO A 111 11.96 -7.55 -5.98
CA PRO A 111 13.43 -7.52 -5.82
C PRO A 111 14.00 -7.13 -4.45
N ALA A 112 13.26 -6.33 -3.69
CA ALA A 112 13.89 -5.45 -2.71
C ALA A 112 13.24 -5.60 -1.35
N ALA A 113 14.07 -5.78 -0.32
CA ALA A 113 13.58 -5.73 1.05
C ALA A 113 12.90 -4.40 1.35
N LEU A 114 11.90 -4.42 2.22
CA LEU A 114 11.31 -3.21 2.80
C LEU A 114 12.41 -2.35 3.44
N LEU A 115 12.23 -1.02 3.40
CA LEU A 115 13.00 -0.09 4.21
C LEU A 115 12.50 -0.15 5.65
N THR A 116 13.37 -0.44 6.62
CA THR A 116 12.97 -0.42 8.03
C THR A 116 12.82 1.02 8.53
N ALA A 117 12.22 1.20 9.71
CA ALA A 117 12.02 2.53 10.28
C ALA A 117 13.37 3.21 10.54
N GLY A 118 13.55 4.45 10.06
CA GLY A 118 14.78 5.22 10.14
C GLY A 118 15.78 4.97 9.00
N ASP A 119 15.56 3.94 8.16
CA ASP A 119 16.44 3.66 7.03
C ASP A 119 16.20 4.62 5.87
N ALA A 120 17.21 4.74 5.00
CA ALA A 120 17.11 5.42 3.73
C ALA A 120 17.70 4.60 2.58
N ARG A 121 17.16 4.76 1.37
CA ARG A 121 17.65 4.11 0.15
C ARG A 121 17.73 5.11 -1.00
N ARG A 122 18.81 4.97 -1.79
CA ARG A 122 19.04 5.75 -3.00
C ARG A 122 18.40 5.07 -4.21
N TYR A 123 17.84 5.89 -5.09
CA TYR A 123 17.24 5.50 -6.35
C TYR A 123 17.82 6.36 -7.49
N ALA A 124 17.86 5.77 -8.67
CA ALA A 124 18.28 6.29 -9.96
C ALA A 124 17.13 6.02 -10.95
N LEU A 125 16.14 6.91 -10.96
CA LEU A 125 14.87 6.72 -11.68
C LEU A 125 14.92 7.36 -13.07
N PRO A 126 14.80 6.60 -14.17
CA PRO A 126 14.80 7.19 -15.51
C PRO A 126 13.50 7.98 -15.76
N THR A 127 13.58 9.30 -15.92
CA THR A 127 12.44 10.18 -16.25
C THR A 127 12.39 10.47 -17.74
N ARG A 128 12.37 9.41 -18.58
CA ARG A 128 12.57 9.54 -20.04
C ARG A 128 11.41 10.21 -20.76
N ARG A 129 10.18 9.98 -20.31
CA ARG A 129 8.95 10.48 -20.92
C ARG A 129 8.30 11.45 -19.96
N GLY A 130 7.78 12.56 -20.48
CA GLY A 130 6.94 13.47 -19.70
C GLY A 130 5.56 12.89 -19.43
N GLY A 131 4.88 13.45 -18.44
CA GLY A 131 3.49 13.15 -18.10
C GLY A 131 3.23 13.16 -16.60
N THR A 132 2.01 12.76 -16.27
CA THR A 132 1.51 12.62 -14.90
C THR A 132 1.71 11.18 -14.44
N GLN A 133 2.62 10.98 -13.50
CA GLN A 133 2.85 9.71 -12.80
C GLN A 133 2.51 9.90 -11.32
N TRP A 134 2.67 8.83 -10.55
CA TRP A 134 2.53 8.87 -9.10
C TRP A 134 3.45 7.85 -8.45
N MET A 135 3.61 7.96 -7.15
CA MET A 135 4.40 7.03 -6.35
C MET A 135 3.58 6.64 -5.14
N HIS A 136 3.63 5.37 -4.76
CA HIS A 136 2.81 4.87 -3.66
C HIS A 136 3.50 3.72 -2.93
N ALA A 137 3.11 3.49 -1.69
CA ALA A 137 3.53 2.31 -0.96
C ALA A 137 3.09 1.07 -1.72
N HIS A 138 4.00 0.12 -1.90
CA HIS A 138 3.67 -1.19 -2.43
C HIS A 138 3.36 -2.17 -1.29
N THR A 139 2.69 -1.65 -0.26
CA THR A 139 2.16 -2.31 0.93
C THR A 139 0.74 -1.78 1.18
N LEU A 140 0.02 -2.33 2.15
CA LEU A 140 -1.33 -1.86 2.50
C LEU A 140 -1.35 -0.40 3.04
N GLN A 141 -0.19 0.20 3.28
CA GLN A 141 -0.07 1.60 3.71
C GLN A 141 -0.54 2.60 2.64
N GLU A 142 -0.64 2.20 1.37
CA GLU A 142 -1.21 3.05 0.31
C GLU A 142 -2.66 3.44 0.62
N GLN A 143 -3.46 2.53 1.18
CA GLN A 143 -4.83 2.80 1.63
C GLN A 143 -4.89 3.84 2.79
N ASN A 144 -3.75 4.13 3.42
CA ASN A 144 -3.58 5.18 4.43
C ASN A 144 -2.87 6.42 3.86
N LEU A 145 -3.03 6.68 2.55
CA LEU A 145 -2.52 7.83 1.80
C LEU A 145 -0.99 7.89 1.70
N LEU A 146 -0.28 6.76 1.84
CA LEU A 146 1.16 6.73 1.52
C LEU A 146 1.36 6.71 0.00
N ALA A 147 0.93 7.78 -0.65
CA ALA A 147 1.02 8.02 -2.08
C ALA A 147 1.16 9.53 -2.34
N ALA A 148 1.76 9.89 -3.48
CA ALA A 148 1.89 11.28 -3.90
C ALA A 148 2.11 11.40 -5.42
N PRO A 149 1.83 12.57 -6.01
CA PRO A 149 2.09 12.81 -7.44
C PRO A 149 3.57 12.77 -7.79
N LEU A 150 3.87 12.27 -8.98
CA LEU A 150 5.18 12.39 -9.64
C LEU A 150 4.95 13.02 -11.01
N ILE A 151 5.26 14.31 -11.14
CA ILE A 151 5.08 15.03 -12.39
C ILE A 151 6.42 15.12 -13.11
N VAL A 152 6.50 14.59 -14.33
CA VAL A 152 7.67 14.70 -15.19
C VAL A 152 7.36 15.69 -16.31
N ARG A 153 7.88 16.91 -16.21
CA ARG A 153 7.66 17.98 -17.19
C ARG A 153 8.61 17.87 -18.38
N THR A 154 8.07 17.95 -19.58
CA THR A 154 8.84 18.16 -20.81
C THR A 154 9.23 19.63 -20.94
N GLU A 155 10.16 19.94 -21.86
CA GLU A 155 10.46 21.33 -22.20
C GLU A 155 9.24 22.07 -22.77
N ALA A 156 8.35 21.36 -23.48
CA ALA A 156 7.12 21.94 -24.02
C ALA A 156 6.17 22.34 -22.89
N ASP A 157 5.96 21.48 -21.88
CA ASP A 157 5.11 21.77 -20.72
C ASP A 157 5.58 23.04 -19.99
N ARG A 158 6.91 23.23 -19.88
CA ARG A 158 7.50 24.42 -19.25
C ARG A 158 7.33 25.72 -20.04
N ARG A 159 7.05 25.62 -21.34
CA ARG A 159 6.85 26.78 -22.22
C ARG A 159 5.38 27.21 -22.28
N GLN A 160 4.47 26.40 -21.75
CA GLN A 160 3.07 26.77 -21.65
C GLN A 160 2.90 27.83 -20.55
N ASP A 161 2.15 28.88 -20.88
CA ASP A 161 1.75 29.93 -19.93
C ASP A 161 0.37 29.57 -19.37
N GLU A 162 0.30 28.43 -18.68
CA GLU A 162 -0.92 27.86 -18.12
C GLU A 162 -0.73 27.58 -16.64
N GLN A 163 -1.80 27.76 -15.87
CA GLN A 163 -1.81 27.37 -14.46
C GLN A 163 -1.87 25.85 -14.36
N GLU A 164 -0.79 25.23 -13.88
CA GLU A 164 -0.75 23.80 -13.61
C GLU A 164 -1.35 23.51 -12.23
N VAL A 165 -2.33 22.60 -12.22
CA VAL A 165 -3.01 22.12 -11.02
C VAL A 165 -2.86 20.60 -10.98
N VAL A 166 -2.34 20.09 -9.87
CA VAL A 166 -2.15 18.64 -9.65
C VAL A 166 -3.16 18.17 -8.62
N ILE A 167 -4.01 17.22 -9.01
CA ILE A 167 -5.02 16.62 -8.15
C ILE A 167 -4.73 15.13 -8.03
N LEU A 168 -4.47 14.67 -6.81
CA LEU A 168 -4.44 13.26 -6.47
C LEU A 168 -5.73 12.87 -5.73
N LEU A 169 -6.48 11.92 -6.27
CA LEU A 169 -7.73 11.48 -5.70
C LEU A 169 -7.51 10.26 -4.79
N HIS A 170 -8.09 10.28 -3.60
CA HIS A 170 -8.07 9.15 -2.67
C HIS A 170 -9.46 8.82 -2.16
N HIS A 171 -9.68 7.53 -1.91
CA HIS A 171 -10.73 7.07 -1.01
C HIS A 171 -10.18 7.05 0.41
N PHE A 172 -10.98 7.46 1.39
CA PHE A 172 -10.55 7.55 2.79
C PHE A 172 -11.52 6.79 3.69
N SER A 173 -10.97 6.03 4.65
CA SER A 173 -11.74 5.48 5.76
C SER A 173 -11.05 5.68 7.10
N PHE A 174 -11.86 5.91 8.14
CA PHE A 174 -11.41 5.81 9.53
C PHE A 174 -11.24 4.35 9.99
N THR A 175 -11.81 3.39 9.26
CA THR A 175 -11.61 1.97 9.51
C THR A 175 -10.20 1.57 9.02
N PRO A 176 -9.38 0.88 9.83
CA PRO A 176 -8.06 0.43 9.41
C PRO A 176 -8.11 -0.45 8.14
N ALA A 177 -7.19 -0.23 7.22
CA ALA A 177 -7.14 -0.94 5.95
C ALA A 177 -7.06 -2.47 6.11
N GLU A 178 -6.35 -2.96 7.14
CA GLU A 178 -6.25 -4.39 7.47
C GLU A 178 -7.61 -4.97 7.85
N GLU A 179 -8.45 -4.20 8.54
CA GLU A 179 -9.79 -4.62 8.92
C GLU A 179 -10.72 -4.66 7.70
N ILE A 180 -10.64 -3.65 6.83
CA ILE A 180 -11.38 -3.63 5.56
C ILE A 180 -10.99 -4.87 4.73
N LEU A 181 -9.70 -5.13 4.56
CA LEU A 181 -9.19 -6.30 3.85
C LEU A 181 -9.71 -7.62 4.46
N ALA A 182 -9.68 -7.75 5.79
CA ALA A 182 -10.18 -8.94 6.48
C ALA A 182 -11.70 -9.15 6.30
N ARG A 183 -12.49 -8.07 6.20
CA ARG A 183 -13.93 -8.16 5.87
C ARG A 183 -14.13 -8.65 4.44
N LEU A 184 -13.41 -8.08 3.47
CA LEU A 184 -13.48 -8.47 2.06
C LEU A 184 -13.12 -9.95 1.84
N GLN A 185 -12.03 -10.41 2.47
CA GLN A 185 -11.59 -11.80 2.38
C GLN A 185 -12.63 -12.79 2.94
N ARG A 186 -13.32 -12.44 4.04
CA ARG A 186 -14.41 -13.28 4.58
C ARG A 186 -15.61 -13.36 3.65
N THR A 187 -16.01 -12.24 3.07
CA THR A 187 -17.12 -12.21 2.10
C THR A 187 -16.79 -13.04 0.86
N ALA A 188 -15.57 -12.89 0.31
CA ALA A 188 -15.10 -13.67 -0.83
C ALA A 188 -15.07 -15.18 -0.55
N SER A 189 -14.66 -15.59 0.67
CA SER A 189 -14.64 -16.99 1.08
C SER A 189 -16.03 -17.60 1.28
N SER A 190 -17.05 -16.78 1.56
CA SER A 190 -18.44 -17.23 1.77
C SER A 190 -19.19 -17.47 0.45
N GLY A 191 -18.67 -16.98 -0.68
CA GLY A 191 -19.27 -17.12 -2.02
C GLY A 191 -18.88 -18.38 -2.81
N HIS A 192 -17.90 -19.18 -2.34
CA HIS A 192 -17.37 -20.36 -3.05
C HIS A 192 -17.79 -21.71 -2.43
N GLY A 193 -18.77 -21.72 -1.51
CA GLY A 193 -19.24 -22.92 -0.79
C GLY A 193 -20.37 -23.72 -1.46
N GLY A 194 -20.58 -23.57 -2.78
CA GLY A 194 -21.55 -24.34 -3.55
C GLY A 194 -21.10 -25.79 -3.71
N MET A 195 -21.40 -26.61 -2.70
CA MET A 195 -21.25 -28.07 -2.63
C MET A 195 -21.31 -28.77 -4.00
N ALA A 196 -20.16 -29.18 -4.52
CA ALA A 196 -20.10 -30.31 -5.45
C ALA A 196 -20.56 -31.55 -4.68
N LYS A 197 -21.85 -31.87 -4.78
CA LYS A 197 -22.39 -33.15 -4.31
C LYS A 197 -21.75 -34.26 -5.15
N PRO A 198 -21.17 -35.31 -4.55
CA PRO A 198 -20.75 -36.48 -5.32
C PRO A 198 -22.00 -37.11 -5.92
N VAL A 199 -22.03 -37.25 -7.24
CA VAL A 199 -23.06 -38.04 -7.93
C VAL A 199 -22.80 -39.51 -7.57
N PRO A 200 -23.75 -40.23 -6.94
CA PRO A 200 -23.67 -41.68 -6.83
C PRO A 200 -23.83 -42.25 -8.24
N GLY A 201 -22.78 -42.90 -8.74
CA GLY A 201 -22.84 -43.60 -10.01
C GLY A 201 -23.62 -44.90 -9.85
N ASP A 202 -24.82 -44.93 -10.42
CA ASP A 202 -25.56 -46.15 -10.75
C ASP A 202 -25.64 -46.29 -12.27
N GLY A 203 -25.49 -47.54 -12.72
CA GLY A 203 -25.03 -47.89 -14.05
C GLY A 203 -26.08 -47.95 -15.17
N MET A 204 -25.52 -48.15 -16.37
CA MET A 204 -26.07 -48.79 -17.58
C MET A 204 -27.12 -48.04 -18.43
N GLY A 205 -26.81 -47.92 -19.74
CA GLY A 205 -27.86 -47.90 -20.77
C GLY A 205 -27.57 -47.08 -22.04
N HIS A 206 -27.10 -47.76 -23.07
CA HIS A 206 -27.07 -47.49 -24.53
C HIS A 206 -27.87 -46.31 -25.16
N ALA A 207 -27.17 -45.64 -26.09
CA ALA A 207 -27.53 -45.28 -27.48
C ALA A 207 -28.91 -44.69 -27.83
N GLY A 208 -28.91 -43.56 -28.57
CA GLY A 208 -30.06 -43.17 -29.41
C GLY A 208 -29.99 -41.75 -29.97
N MET A 209 -30.09 -41.63 -31.30
CA MET A 209 -29.99 -40.39 -32.08
C MET A 209 -31.24 -39.49 -32.02
N ASN A 210 -30.98 -38.19 -32.23
CA ASN A 210 -31.72 -37.09 -32.87
C ASN A 210 -33.23 -37.18 -33.22
N HIS A 211 -33.82 -35.97 -33.11
CA HIS A 211 -34.87 -35.31 -33.91
C HIS A 211 -36.34 -35.25 -33.41
N ALA A 212 -36.76 -33.99 -33.26
CA ALA A 212 -38.04 -33.37 -33.63
C ALA A 212 -39.32 -33.68 -32.82
N GLY A 213 -40.10 -32.62 -32.56
CA GLY A 213 -41.55 -32.72 -32.40
C GLY A 213 -42.16 -31.95 -31.24
N THR A 214 -42.63 -30.74 -31.55
CA THR A 214 -43.84 -30.06 -31.05
C THR A 214 -44.70 -30.75 -29.97
N GLY A 215 -45.06 -30.00 -28.90
CA GLY A 215 -46.14 -30.40 -28.00
C GLY A 215 -46.39 -29.41 -26.86
N SER A 216 -47.51 -28.69 -26.96
CA SER A 216 -48.13 -27.79 -25.99
C SER A 216 -48.42 -28.45 -24.63
N GLY A 217 -48.30 -27.70 -23.51
CA GLY A 217 -48.89 -28.11 -22.23
C GLY A 217 -48.49 -27.30 -20.99
N THR A 218 -49.39 -26.40 -20.58
CA THR A 218 -49.81 -26.11 -19.18
C THR A 218 -48.85 -25.50 -18.15
N ASP A 219 -49.24 -24.31 -17.69
CA ASP A 219 -49.19 -23.78 -16.32
C ASP A 219 -48.22 -24.44 -15.33
N GLY A 220 -47.10 -23.74 -15.13
CA GLY A 220 -46.32 -23.78 -13.91
C GLY A 220 -45.93 -22.35 -13.57
N THR A 221 -46.73 -21.70 -12.73
CA THR A 221 -46.43 -20.44 -12.06
C THR A 221 -45.15 -20.58 -11.24
N MET A 222 -44.00 -20.42 -11.89
CA MET A 222 -42.74 -20.13 -11.20
C MET A 222 -42.81 -18.69 -10.72
N THR A 223 -43.46 -18.50 -9.58
CA THR A 223 -43.19 -17.37 -8.68
C THR A 223 -41.77 -17.56 -8.14
N ASN A 224 -40.77 -17.34 -8.99
CA ASN A 224 -39.42 -17.16 -8.47
C ASN A 224 -39.40 -15.76 -7.87
N GLY A 225 -39.50 -15.73 -6.55
CA GLY A 225 -39.60 -14.54 -5.73
C GLY A 225 -38.61 -13.49 -6.18
N GLY A 226 -39.12 -12.25 -6.24
CA GLY A 226 -38.35 -11.09 -6.63
C GLY A 226 -36.99 -11.10 -5.94
N MET A 227 -35.93 -11.22 -6.75
CA MET A 227 -34.71 -10.50 -6.47
C MET A 227 -35.13 -9.03 -6.54
N ALA A 228 -35.65 -8.52 -5.42
CA ALA A 228 -35.85 -7.11 -5.19
C ALA A 228 -34.55 -6.44 -5.63
N GLY A 229 -34.67 -5.55 -6.61
CA GLY A 229 -33.54 -4.98 -7.33
C GLY A 229 -32.51 -4.38 -6.39
N THR A 230 -31.50 -5.18 -6.06
CA THR A 230 -30.20 -4.67 -5.67
C THR A 230 -29.59 -4.16 -6.97
N THR A 231 -29.69 -2.85 -7.19
CA THR A 231 -28.82 -2.15 -8.13
C THR A 231 -27.39 -2.69 -7.92
N PRO A 232 -26.67 -3.09 -8.96
CA PRO A 232 -25.28 -3.51 -8.80
C PRO A 232 -24.54 -2.41 -8.05
N ASP A 233 -24.04 -2.74 -6.86
CA ASP A 233 -23.14 -1.84 -6.15
C ASP A 233 -21.80 -1.90 -6.88
N LEU A 234 -21.31 -0.73 -7.31
CA LEU A 234 -20.03 -0.63 -8.00
C LEU A 234 -18.85 -0.72 -7.03
N ASN A 235 -19.09 -0.58 -5.71
CA ASN A 235 -18.05 -0.57 -4.69
C ASN A 235 -18.26 -1.70 -3.68
N ASP A 236 -17.21 -2.50 -3.44
CA ASP A 236 -17.23 -3.51 -2.36
C ASP A 236 -16.94 -2.90 -0.97
N ILE A 237 -16.65 -1.59 -0.92
CA ILE A 237 -16.22 -0.86 0.28
C ILE A 237 -16.98 0.47 0.35
N GLU A 238 -17.64 0.72 1.48
CA GLU A 238 -18.13 2.04 1.85
C GLU A 238 -17.01 2.87 2.48
N TYR A 239 -16.71 4.02 1.91
CA TYR A 239 -15.68 4.94 2.39
C TYR A 239 -16.28 6.12 3.16
N ASP A 240 -15.55 6.62 4.15
CA ASP A 240 -15.97 7.76 4.99
C ASP A 240 -15.84 9.10 4.25
N ALA A 241 -14.92 9.20 3.28
CA ALA A 241 -14.75 10.38 2.44
C ALA A 241 -14.03 10.06 1.12
N TYR A 242 -14.20 10.98 0.16
CA TYR A 242 -13.37 11.11 -1.03
C TYR A 242 -12.54 12.37 -0.89
N LEU A 243 -11.25 12.26 -1.21
CA LEU A 243 -10.27 13.34 -1.02
C LEU A 243 -9.69 13.78 -2.36
N ALA A 244 -9.44 15.08 -2.49
CA ALA A 244 -8.60 15.70 -3.51
C ALA A 244 -7.38 16.31 -2.81
N ASN A 245 -6.21 15.75 -3.10
CA ASN A 245 -4.94 15.93 -2.41
C ASN A 245 -5.02 15.49 -0.95
N ASP A 246 -5.60 16.31 -0.08
CA ASP A 246 -5.77 16.03 1.36
C ASP A 246 -7.08 16.52 1.95
N ARG A 247 -7.94 17.11 1.11
CA ARG A 247 -9.20 17.71 1.55
C ARG A 247 -10.39 17.03 0.90
N THR A 248 -11.51 17.05 1.60
CA THR A 248 -12.76 16.48 1.09
C THR A 248 -13.22 17.20 -0.17
N LEU A 249 -14.01 16.53 -1.02
CA LEU A 249 -14.56 17.14 -2.24
C LEU A 249 -15.48 18.35 -2.00
N ASN A 250 -15.94 18.60 -0.77
CA ASN A 250 -16.71 19.79 -0.41
C ASN A 250 -15.84 21.06 -0.29
N ASP A 251 -14.52 20.89 -0.10
CA ASP A 251 -13.56 21.98 0.04
C ASP A 251 -12.17 21.49 -0.41
N PRO A 252 -12.01 21.17 -1.72
CA PRO A 252 -10.82 20.50 -2.22
C PRO A 252 -9.60 21.43 -2.21
N GLU A 253 -8.41 20.84 -2.17
CA GLU A 253 -7.15 21.55 -2.43
C GLU A 253 -6.81 21.45 -3.92
N VAL A 254 -6.85 22.58 -4.62
CA VAL A 254 -6.72 22.72 -6.09
C VAL A 254 -5.77 23.86 -6.40
#